data_AF-A0A0C2ZC95-F1
#
_entry.id   AF-A0A0C2ZC95-F1
#
_cell.length_a   1.000
_cell.length_b   1.000
_cell.length_c   1.000
_cell.angle_alpha   90.00
_cell.angle_beta   90.00
_cell.angle_gamma   90.00
#
_symmetry.space_group_name_H-M   'P 1'
#
loop_
_entity.id
_entity.type
_entity.pdbx_description
1 polymer ?
#
loop_
_entity_poly.entity_id
_entity_poly.type
_entity_poly.pdbx_seq_one_letter_code
_entity_poly.pdbx_strand_id
1 'polypeptide(L)'
;MRVTDPVWHNFLEHLRYGQVKEEDIMMLRTLIITNPNSTPTNFKSPPWDSASLVTLRHAVRCLWNEKALCKFSGDVGCRIFHCKAEDTIKGQPLTLQE
;
A
#
# COMPACT_ATOMS: atom_id res chain seq x y z
N MET A 1 17.73 -3.49 -14.06
CA MET A 1 17.77 -3.15 -12.63
C MET A 1 16.53 -2.34 -12.30
N ARG A 2 15.74 -2.69 -11.26
CA ARG A 2 14.44 -2.00 -10.97
C ARG A 2 14.58 -0.74 -10.12
N VAL A 3 15.68 -0.59 -9.39
CA VAL A 3 16.01 0.57 -8.56
C VAL A 3 17.31 1.15 -9.09
N THR A 4 17.31 2.43 -9.44
CA THR A 4 18.48 3.14 -9.98
C THR A 4 19.16 4.03 -8.95
N ASP A 5 18.45 4.38 -7.87
CA ASP A 5 19.01 5.16 -6.79
C ASP A 5 20.04 4.33 -5.99
N PRO A 6 21.29 4.82 -5.85
CA PRO A 6 22.37 4.04 -5.24
C PRO A 6 22.17 3.85 -3.73
N VAL A 7 21.51 4.79 -3.05
CA VAL A 7 21.24 4.71 -1.60
C VAL A 7 20.22 3.60 -1.34
N TRP A 8 19.12 3.57 -2.11
CA TRP A 8 18.13 2.49 -2.06
C TRP A 8 18.71 1.15 -2.49
N HIS A 9 19.59 1.13 -3.50
CA HIS A 9 20.19 -0.11 -3.95
C HIS A 9 21.05 -0.76 -2.85
N ASN A 10 21.95 0.02 -2.23
CA ASN A 10 22.80 -0.44 -1.13
C ASN A 10 21.96 -0.92 0.06
N PHE A 11 20.94 -0.14 0.46
CA PHE A 11 20.03 -0.55 1.53
C PHE A 11 19.34 -1.88 1.23
N LEU A 12 18.79 -2.06 0.02
CA LEU A 12 18.09 -3.29 -0.35
C LEU A 12 19.03 -4.50 -0.40
N GLU A 13 20.30 -4.30 -0.74
CA GLU A 13 21.34 -5.34 -0.65
C GLU A 13 21.63 -5.71 0.81
N HIS A 14 21.92 -4.73 1.68
CA HIS A 14 22.11 -4.97 3.12
C HIS A 14 20.89 -5.68 3.74
N LEU A 15 19.67 -5.24 3.40
CA LEU A 15 18.43 -5.82 3.90
C LEU A 15 18.30 -7.31 3.52
N ARG A 16 18.65 -7.67 2.28
CA ARG A 16 18.56 -9.04 1.78
C ARG A 16 19.44 -10.02 2.56
N TYR A 17 20.61 -9.57 3.02
CA TYR A 17 21.58 -10.39 3.74
C TYR A 17 21.55 -10.18 5.26
N GLY A 18 20.62 -9.37 5.78
CA GLY A 18 20.52 -9.08 7.21
C GLY A 18 21.65 -8.22 7.76
N GLN A 19 22.28 -7.39 6.92
CA GLN A 19 23.43 -6.54 7.23
C GLN A 19 23.04 -5.05 7.37
N VAL A 20 21.80 -4.77 7.77
CA VAL A 20 21.25 -3.40 7.87
C VAL A 20 22.07 -2.57 8.86
N LYS A 21 22.46 -1.36 8.46
CA LYS A 21 23.28 -0.43 9.23
C LYS A 21 22.44 0.70 9.83
N GLU A 22 23.00 1.46 10.78
CA GLU A 22 22.31 2.62 11.36
C GLU A 22 21.97 3.68 10.29
N GLU A 23 22.86 3.89 9.31
CA GLU A 23 22.62 4.79 8.17
C GLU A 23 21.38 4.39 7.35
N ASP A 24 21.15 3.09 7.17
CA ASP A 24 19.96 2.56 6.50
C ASP A 24 18.69 2.86 7.32
N ILE A 25 18.75 2.68 8.64
CA ILE A 25 17.62 2.98 9.54
C ILE A 25 17.32 4.47 9.57
N MET A 26 18.35 5.32 9.60
CA MET A 26 18.17 6.78 9.55
C MET A 26 17.52 7.21 8.24
N MET A 27 17.92 6.63 7.11
CA MET A 27 17.27 6.85 5.81
C MET A 27 15.79 6.45 5.86
N LEU A 28 15.44 5.28 6.36
CA LEU A 28 14.03 4.85 6.46
C LEU A 28 13.20 5.75 7.36
N ARG A 29 13.77 6.27 8.45
CA ARG A 29 13.08 7.19 9.36
C ARG A 29 12.65 8.49 8.68
N THR A 30 13.32 8.94 7.62
CA THR A 30 12.89 10.13 6.88
C THR A 30 11.61 9.91 6.06
N LEU A 31 11.25 8.65 5.81
CA LEU A 31 10.05 8.27 5.04
C LEU A 31 8.78 8.22 5.91
N ILE A 32 8.93 8.32 7.24
CA ILE A 32 7.79 8.34 8.15
C ILE A 32 7.09 9.69 8.01
N ILE A 33 5.86 9.67 7.49
CA ILE A 33 5.08 10.90 7.17
C ILE A 33 4.83 11.79 8.40
N THR A 34 4.79 11.20 9.60
CA THR A 34 4.63 11.95 10.86
C THR A 34 5.95 12.52 11.41
N ASN A 35 7.09 12.18 10.80
CA ASN A 35 8.38 12.71 11.22
C ASN A 35 8.51 14.18 10.77
N PRO A 36 8.84 15.13 11.65
CA PRO A 36 9.07 16.53 11.28
C PRO A 36 10.16 16.73 10.22
N ASN A 37 11.12 15.80 10.15
CA ASN A 37 12.22 15.84 9.18
C ASN A 37 11.87 15.15 7.86
N SER A 38 10.63 14.67 7.69
CA SER A 38 10.20 14.06 6.42
C SER A 38 9.95 15.12 5.36
N THR A 39 10.26 14.80 4.11
CA THR A 39 9.93 15.66 2.97
C THR A 39 8.41 15.77 2.84
N PRO A 40 7.83 16.99 2.82
CA PRO A 40 6.40 17.17 2.65
C PRO A 40 5.93 16.47 1.37
N THR A 41 5.04 15.50 1.53
CA THR A 41 4.57 14.66 0.43
C THR A 41 3.16 15.10 0.03
N ASN A 42 3.00 15.51 -1.23
CA ASN A 42 1.69 15.86 -1.76
C ASN A 42 0.97 14.61 -2.30
N PHE A 43 0.03 14.09 -1.52
CA PHE A 43 -0.79 12.91 -1.87
C PHE A 43 -1.82 13.15 -2.99
N LYS A 44 -1.93 14.39 -3.50
CA LYS A 44 -2.83 14.74 -4.61
C LYS A 44 -2.13 14.80 -5.96
N SER A 45 -0.80 14.62 -5.99
CA SER A 45 -0.02 14.68 -7.23
C SER A 45 0.74 13.37 -7.49
N PRO A 46 1.04 13.04 -8.76
CA PRO A 46 1.90 11.91 -9.09
C PRO A 46 3.26 11.99 -8.38
N PRO A 47 3.83 10.85 -7.95
CA PRO A 47 3.31 9.48 -8.06
C PRO A 47 2.37 9.07 -6.90
N TRP A 48 2.10 9.96 -5.94
CA TRP A 48 1.43 9.63 -4.68
C TRP A 48 -0.08 9.51 -4.78
N ASP A 49 -0.68 10.19 -5.76
CA ASP A 49 -2.12 10.10 -6.05
C ASP A 49 -2.57 8.71 -6.50
N SER A 50 -1.66 7.91 -7.05
CA SER A 50 -1.85 6.51 -7.47
C SER A 50 -1.01 5.51 -6.66
N ALA A 51 -0.56 5.87 -5.46
CA ALA A 51 0.29 5.00 -4.65
C ALA A 51 -0.44 3.70 -4.22
N SER A 52 0.31 2.59 -4.20
CA SER A 52 -0.18 1.30 -3.70
C SER A 52 0.16 1.12 -2.23
N LEU A 53 -0.80 0.64 -1.43
CA LEU A 53 -0.55 0.26 -0.04
C LEU A 53 -0.07 -1.20 0.05
N VAL A 54 1.10 -1.41 0.63
CA VAL A 54 1.60 -2.74 1.00
C VAL A 54 1.32 -2.96 2.49
N THR A 55 0.51 -3.96 2.83
CA THR A 55 0.16 -4.29 4.21
C THR A 55 0.01 -5.79 4.42
N LEU A 56 0.41 -6.28 5.58
CA LEU A 56 0.20 -7.66 6.00
C LEU A 56 -1.24 -7.91 6.50
N ARG A 57 -1.99 -6.86 6.83
CA ARG A 57 -3.33 -6.98 7.41
C ARG A 57 -4.41 -6.98 6.34
N HIS A 58 -5.11 -8.10 6.20
CA HIS A 58 -6.21 -8.27 5.25
C HIS A 58 -7.30 -7.19 5.41
N ALA A 59 -7.78 -6.96 6.63
CA ALA A 59 -8.80 -5.94 6.90
C ALA A 59 -8.39 -4.54 6.42
N VAL A 60 -7.11 -4.17 6.63
CA VAL A 60 -6.57 -2.88 6.17
C VAL A 60 -6.54 -2.81 4.65
N ARG A 61 -6.17 -3.91 3.97
CA ARG A 61 -6.21 -4.00 2.51
C ARG A 61 -7.63 -3.82 1.98
N CYS A 62 -8.62 -4.47 2.58
CA CYS A 62 -10.03 -4.34 2.17
C CYS A 62 -10.52 -2.89 2.29
N LEU A 63 -10.25 -2.26 3.44
CA LEU A 63 -10.59 -0.85 3.65
C LEU A 63 -9.86 0.08 2.66
N TRP A 64 -8.58 -0.16 2.41
CA TRP A 64 -7.81 0.64 1.45
C TRP A 64 -8.37 0.53 0.04
N ASN A 65 -8.64 -0.69 -0.43
CA ASN A 65 -9.18 -0.94 -1.76
C ASN A 65 -10.57 -0.33 -1.94
N GLU A 66 -11.43 -0.44 -0.93
CA GLU A 66 -12.76 0.21 -0.95
C GLU A 66 -12.63 1.74 -1.08
N LYS A 67 -11.76 2.37 -0.28
CA LYS A 67 -11.53 3.83 -0.37
C LYS A 67 -10.91 4.24 -1.69
N ALA A 68 -9.96 3.46 -2.22
CA ALA A 68 -9.35 3.71 -3.52
C ALA A 68 -10.39 3.62 -4.66
N LEU A 69 -11.29 2.64 -4.60
CA LEU A 69 -12.38 2.48 -5.58
C LEU A 69 -13.37 3.64 -5.52
N CYS A 70 -13.75 4.10 -4.33
CA CYS A 70 -14.59 5.28 -4.14
C CYS A 70 -13.94 6.55 -4.70
N LYS A 71 -12.64 6.76 -4.44
CA LYS A 71 -11.87 7.87 -5.02
C LYS A 71 -11.91 7.83 -6.54
N PHE A 72 -11.56 6.68 -7.12
CA PHE A 72 -11.54 6.49 -8.57
C PHE A 72 -12.92 6.73 -9.22
N SER A 73 -13.98 6.22 -8.61
CA SER A 73 -15.36 6.43 -9.07
C SER A 73 -15.76 7.91 -9.05
N GLY A 74 -15.37 8.64 -8.01
CA GLY A 74 -15.57 10.09 -7.93
C GLY A 74 -14.81 10.86 -9.00
N ASP A 75 -13.56 10.49 -9.25
CA ASP A 75 -12.69 11.16 -10.23
C ASP A 75 -13.13 10.89 -11.69
N VAL A 76 -13.57 9.66 -12.00
CA VAL A 76 -13.94 9.22 -13.36
C VAL A 76 -15.44 9.40 -13.64
N GLY A 77 -16.27 9.53 -12.60
CA GLY A 77 -17.73 9.62 -12.74
C GLY A 77 -18.39 8.28 -13.10
N CYS A 78 -17.80 7.16 -12.69
CA CYS A 78 -18.34 5.82 -12.98
C CYS A 78 -19.12 5.24 -11.79
N ARG A 79 -20.09 4.36 -12.05
CA ARG A 79 -20.80 3.63 -10.99
C ARG A 79 -20.01 2.42 -10.54
N ILE A 80 -19.90 2.24 -9.23
CA ILE A 80 -19.30 1.04 -8.63
C ILE A 80 -20.34 -0.07 -8.62
N PHE A 81 -20.01 -1.20 -9.22
CA PHE A 81 -20.80 -2.43 -9.11
C PHE A 81 -20.16 -3.34 -8.07
N HIS A 82 -20.91 -3.66 -7.01
CA HIS A 82 -20.48 -4.64 -6.03
C HIS A 82 -21.08 -6.00 -6.38
N CYS A 83 -20.29 -6.86 -7.02
CA CYS A 83 -20.68 -8.26 -7.22
C CYS A 83 -20.07 -9.08 -6.09
N LYS A 84 -20.86 -9.41 -5.07
CA LYS A 84 -20.42 -10.35 -4.04
C LYS A 84 -20.39 -11.74 -4.65
N ALA A 85 -19.28 -12.45 -4.51
CA ALA A 85 -19.26 -13.87 -4.79
C ALA A 85 -20.19 -14.56 -3.78
N GLU A 86 -21.23 -15.21 -4.25
CA GLU A 86 -22.06 -16.08 -3.42
C GLU A 86 -21.35 -17.42 -3.31
N ASP A 87 -20.41 -17.50 -2.36
CA ASP A 87 -19.76 -18.75 -2.03
C ASP A 87 -20.80 -19.68 -1.38
N THR A 88 -21.21 -20.71 -2.10
CA THR A 88 -22.16 -21.71 -1.62
C THR A 88 -21.54 -23.12 -1.59
N ILE A 89 -21.81 -23.88 -0.54
CA ILE A 89 -21.56 -25.33 -0.50
C ILE A 89 -22.92 -26.02 -0.50
N LYS A 90 -23.23 -26.77 -1.56
CA LYS A 90 -24.52 -27.46 -1.75
C LYS A 90 -25.74 -26.52 -1.65
N GLY A 91 -25.62 -25.29 -2.16
CA GLY A 91 -26.69 -24.29 -2.13
C GLY A 91 -26.90 -23.60 -0.77
N GLN A 92 -26.04 -23.89 0.22
CA GLN A 92 -26.00 -23.16 1.49
C GLN A 92 -24.90 -22.10 1.45
N PRO A 93 -25.18 -20.86 1.90
CA PRO A 93 -24.14 -19.83 2.02
C PRO A 93 -23.00 -20.29 2.92
N LEU A 94 -21.76 -20.03 2.53
CA LEU A 94 -20.61 -20.20 3.42
C LEU A 94 -20.74 -19.18 4.57
N THR A 95 -21.17 -19.65 5.73
CA THR A 95 -21.42 -18.83 6.93
C THR A 95 -20.15 -18.48 7.71
N LEU A 96 -18.97 -18.53 7.08
CA LEU A 96 -17.74 -18.07 7.72
C LEU A 96 -17.85 -16.55 7.87
N GLN A 97 -18.36 -16.12 9.02
CA GLN A 97 -18.17 -14.75 9.48
C GLN A 97 -16.67 -14.62 9.79
N GLU A 98 -15.98 -13.84 8.97
CA GLU A 98 -14.60 -13.40 9.22
C GLU A 98 -14.49 -12.45 10.41
#